data_AF-A0A1X4HT71-F1
#
_entry.id   AF-A0A1X4HT71-F1
#
_cell.length_a   1.000
_cell.length_b   1.000
_cell.length_c   1.000
_cell.angle_alpha   90.00
_cell.angle_beta   90.00
_cell.angle_gamma   90.00
#
_symmetry.space_group_name_H-M   'P 1'
#
loop_
_entity.id
_entity.type
_entity.pdbx_description
1 polymer ?
#
loop_
_entity_poly.entity_id
_entity_poly.type
_entity_poly.pdbx_seq_one_letter_code
_entity_poly.pdbx_strand_id
1 'polypeptide(L)'
;MTTVTSGTASRIGGVGPLLRAWREQRRVSQLELALRADSSSRHISFIETGRSRPSEEMVLRLAEHLDVPMRERNALLLAAGYAPHYPETPLDDPALEVVRHGIERLISGFEPYPALVVDAMYDVVAANRGVMALFDGVPRALLTPPLNAVRLTLHPQGLAPRIRNLREWRGHLLE
;
A
#
# COMPACT_ATOMS: atom_id res chain seq x y z
N MET A 1 20.64 -11.93 2.03
CA MET A 1 20.13 -11.76 3.41
C MET A 1 20.01 -10.26 3.64
N THR A 2 18.97 -9.66 3.06
CA THR A 2 18.80 -8.22 2.96
C THR A 2 17.64 -7.84 3.87
N THR A 3 17.98 -7.22 4.99
CA THR A 3 17.06 -6.67 5.97
C THR A 3 16.24 -5.54 5.32
N VAL A 4 14.94 -5.77 5.12
CA VAL A 4 14.00 -4.70 4.80
C VAL A 4 13.74 -3.93 6.08
N THR A 5 14.10 -2.65 6.08
CA THR A 5 13.86 -1.70 7.16
C THR A 5 12.35 -1.48 7.32
N SER A 6 11.72 -2.32 8.14
CA SER A 6 10.40 -2.03 8.72
C SER A 6 10.56 -0.90 9.72
N GLY A 7 10.09 0.30 9.39
CA GLY A 7 10.20 1.38 10.35
C GLY A 7 9.64 2.72 9.91
N THR A 8 8.29 2.82 9.81
CA THR A 8 7.56 4.07 10.15
C THR A 8 6.03 3.88 10.24
N ALA A 9 5.55 2.92 11.03
CA ALA A 9 4.12 2.85 11.39
C ALA A 9 3.85 2.54 12.89
N SER A 10 4.85 2.72 13.76
CA SER A 10 4.70 2.43 15.20
C SER A 10 4.26 3.64 16.05
N ARG A 11 3.82 4.76 15.48
CA ARG A 11 3.33 5.89 16.29
C ARG A 11 2.10 6.50 15.64
N ILE A 12 0.93 6.02 16.05
CA ILE A 12 -0.26 6.75 16.50
C ILE A 12 -1.47 5.84 16.26
N GLY A 13 -1.93 5.18 17.33
CA GLY A 13 -3.15 4.37 17.36
C GLY A 13 -2.89 2.87 17.38
N GLY A 14 -3.30 2.18 18.46
CA GLY A 14 -3.35 0.72 18.47
C GLY A 14 -4.34 0.18 17.44
N VAL A 15 -4.58 -1.14 17.44
CA VAL A 15 -5.51 -1.78 16.49
C VAL A 15 -6.91 -1.14 16.43
N GLY A 16 -7.41 -0.57 17.53
CA GLY A 16 -8.72 0.08 17.61
C GLY A 16 -8.91 1.24 16.61
N PRO A 17 -8.11 2.31 16.70
CA PRO A 17 -8.13 3.39 15.71
C PRO A 17 -7.95 2.95 14.26
N LEU A 18 -7.11 1.94 13.99
CA LEU A 18 -6.91 1.40 12.63
C LEU A 18 -8.17 0.71 12.10
N LEU A 19 -8.80 -0.14 12.91
CA LEU A 19 -10.07 -0.78 12.55
C LEU A 19 -11.18 0.26 12.33
N ARG A 20 -11.21 1.31 13.15
CA ARG A 20 -12.14 2.43 12.97
C ARG A 20 -11.93 3.14 11.63
N ALA A 21 -10.68 3.43 11.27
CA ALA A 21 -10.35 4.09 10.00
C ALA A 21 -10.81 3.25 8.80
N TRP A 22 -10.53 1.94 8.81
CA TRP A 22 -11.03 1.01 7.79
C TRP A 22 -12.56 0.99 7.73
N ARG A 23 -13.23 0.96 8.88
CA ARG A 23 -14.69 0.99 8.96
C ARG A 23 -15.27 2.28 8.35
N GLU A 24 -14.70 3.43 8.69
CA GLU A 24 -15.13 4.73 8.16
C GLU A 24 -14.87 4.86 6.66
N GLN A 25 -13.71 4.40 6.18
CA GLN A 25 -13.37 4.35 4.75
C GLN A 25 -14.37 3.48 3.96
N ARG A 26 -14.81 2.35 4.53
CA ARG A 26 -15.83 1.47 3.95
C ARG A 26 -17.27 1.94 4.21
N ARG A 27 -17.46 3.03 4.94
CA ARG A 27 -18.76 3.60 5.33
C ARG A 27 -19.67 2.59 6.05
N VAL A 28 -19.09 1.68 6.83
CA VAL A 28 -19.82 0.67 7.61
C VAL A 28 -20.10 1.23 9.01
N SER A 29 -21.30 1.01 9.55
CA SER A 29 -21.61 1.43 10.93
C SER A 29 -21.06 0.42 11.96
N GLN A 30 -20.85 0.84 13.22
CA GLN A 30 -20.43 -0.10 14.27
C GLN A 30 -21.46 -1.23 14.49
N LEU A 31 -22.76 -0.91 14.34
CA LEU A 31 -23.84 -1.91 14.44
C LEU A 31 -23.75 -2.91 13.28
N GLU A 32 -23.57 -2.42 12.07
CA GLU A 32 -23.46 -3.28 10.89
C GLU A 32 -22.23 -4.18 10.95
N LEU A 33 -21.06 -3.65 11.33
CA LEU A 33 -19.85 -4.47 11.51
C LEU A 33 -20.05 -5.52 12.61
N ALA A 34 -20.72 -5.15 13.72
CA ALA A 34 -21.02 -6.09 14.79
C ALA A 34 -21.92 -7.24 14.32
N LEU A 35 -22.97 -6.94 13.53
CA LEU A 35 -23.86 -7.95 12.95
C LEU A 35 -23.12 -8.89 12.00
N ARG A 36 -22.24 -8.34 11.15
CA ARG A 36 -21.43 -9.15 10.22
C ARG A 36 -20.46 -10.08 10.96
N ALA A 37 -19.81 -9.57 12.01
CA ALA A 37 -18.77 -10.28 12.75
C ALA A 37 -19.27 -11.16 13.92
N ASP A 38 -20.59 -11.34 14.06
CA ASP A 38 -21.23 -12.03 15.18
C ASP A 38 -20.74 -11.50 16.55
N SER A 39 -20.89 -10.19 16.74
CA SER A 39 -20.45 -9.46 17.92
C SER A 39 -21.49 -8.41 18.34
N SER A 40 -21.22 -7.68 19.42
CA SER A 40 -22.07 -6.56 19.85
C SER A 40 -21.49 -5.22 19.43
N SER A 41 -22.34 -4.25 19.08
CA SER A 41 -21.92 -2.87 18.77
C SER A 41 -21.12 -2.24 19.91
N ARG A 42 -21.47 -2.57 21.17
CA ARG A 42 -20.70 -2.17 22.37
C ARG A 42 -19.27 -2.72 22.33
N HIS A 43 -19.09 -3.99 21.97
CA HIS A 43 -17.77 -4.60 21.90
C HIS A 43 -16.93 -3.98 20.77
N ILE A 44 -17.51 -3.76 19.59
CA ILE A 44 -16.85 -3.03 18.50
C ILE A 44 -16.40 -1.64 18.96
N SER A 45 -17.30 -0.90 19.63
CA SER A 45 -16.97 0.41 20.20
C SER A 45 -15.81 0.35 21.21
N PHE A 46 -15.77 -0.66 22.07
CA PHE A 46 -14.68 -0.83 23.04
C PHE A 46 -13.36 -1.17 22.37
N ILE A 47 -13.36 -1.98 21.31
CA ILE A 47 -12.16 -2.26 20.51
C ILE A 47 -11.67 -0.97 19.86
N GLU A 48 -12.53 -0.24 19.15
CA GLU A 48 -12.17 1.00 18.44
C GLU A 48 -11.64 2.10 19.38
N THR A 49 -12.13 2.14 20.62
CA THR A 49 -11.70 3.10 21.65
C THR A 49 -10.55 2.60 22.52
N GLY A 50 -10.04 1.39 22.28
CA GLY A 50 -8.95 0.78 23.05
C GLY A 50 -9.32 0.33 24.47
N ARG A 51 -10.62 0.30 24.80
CA ARG A 51 -11.13 -0.18 26.09
C ARG A 51 -11.10 -1.71 26.23
N SER A 52 -11.01 -2.43 25.11
CA SER A 52 -10.83 -3.88 25.09
C SER A 52 -9.80 -4.28 24.04
N ARG A 53 -8.95 -5.25 24.38
CA ARG A 53 -8.00 -5.86 23.43
C ARG A 53 -8.70 -7.00 22.69
N PRO A 54 -8.84 -6.96 21.35
CA PRO A 54 -9.41 -8.06 20.59
C PRO A 54 -8.46 -9.26 20.56
N SER A 55 -9.00 -10.49 20.45
CA SER A 55 -8.21 -11.68 20.11
C SER A 55 -7.69 -11.59 18.68
N GLU A 56 -6.68 -12.40 18.34
CA GLU A 56 -6.18 -12.52 16.95
C GLU A 56 -7.31 -12.87 15.97
N GLU A 57 -8.14 -13.85 16.31
CA GLU A 57 -9.29 -14.26 15.50
C GLU A 57 -10.29 -13.11 15.29
N MET A 58 -10.58 -12.33 16.34
CA MET A 58 -11.47 -11.17 16.22
C MET A 58 -10.86 -10.10 15.30
N VAL A 59 -9.54 -9.86 15.37
CA VAL A 59 -8.88 -8.92 14.44
C VAL A 59 -9.04 -9.38 13.00
N LEU A 60 -8.78 -10.66 12.71
CA LEU A 60 -8.90 -11.22 11.37
C LEU A 60 -10.34 -11.19 10.86
N ARG A 61 -11.32 -11.55 11.70
CA ARG A 61 -12.75 -11.53 11.37
C ARG A 61 -13.23 -10.11 11.04
N LEU A 62 -12.85 -9.12 11.85
CA LEU A 62 -13.19 -7.71 11.58
C LEU A 62 -12.52 -7.21 10.30
N ALA A 63 -11.25 -7.58 10.08
CA ALA A 63 -10.53 -7.21 8.86
C ALA A 63 -11.17 -7.84 7.61
N GLU A 64 -11.72 -9.05 7.71
CA GLU A 64 -12.46 -9.70 6.64
C GLU A 64 -13.75 -8.94 6.30
N HIS A 65 -14.61 -8.65 7.28
CA HIS A 65 -15.88 -7.94 7.03
C HIS A 65 -15.75 -6.47 6.63
N LEU A 66 -14.54 -5.92 6.76
CA LEU A 66 -14.15 -4.58 6.30
C LEU A 66 -13.42 -4.60 4.95
N ASP A 67 -13.29 -5.77 4.31
CA ASP A 67 -12.56 -5.95 3.06
C ASP A 67 -11.15 -5.34 3.13
N VAL A 68 -10.47 -5.57 4.26
CA VAL A 68 -9.08 -5.14 4.46
C VAL A 68 -8.19 -6.02 3.58
N PRO A 69 -7.39 -5.43 2.68
CA PRO A 69 -6.45 -6.19 1.85
C PRO A 69 -5.52 -7.05 2.71
N MET A 70 -5.17 -8.26 2.25
CA MET A 70 -4.36 -9.20 3.05
C MET A 70 -3.05 -8.59 3.60
N ARG A 71 -2.39 -7.73 2.81
CA ARG A 71 -1.17 -7.02 3.21
C ARG A 71 -1.39 -6.14 4.46
N GLU A 72 -2.53 -5.46 4.51
CA GLU A 72 -2.90 -4.55 5.60
C GLU A 72 -3.37 -5.30 6.86
N ARG A 73 -3.77 -6.57 6.72
CA ARG A 73 -4.17 -7.39 7.87
C ARG A 73 -3.01 -7.64 8.83
N ASN A 74 -1.78 -7.80 8.32
CA ASN A 74 -0.59 -7.93 9.16
C ASN A 74 -0.32 -6.66 9.98
N ALA A 75 -0.60 -5.48 9.42
CA ALA A 75 -0.46 -4.23 10.16
C ALA A 75 -1.44 -4.18 11.34
N LEU A 76 -2.69 -4.64 11.14
CA LEU A 76 -3.67 -4.77 12.23
C LEU A 76 -3.22 -5.78 13.30
N LEU A 77 -2.69 -6.93 12.90
CA LEU A 77 -2.17 -7.95 13.82
C LEU A 77 -1.01 -7.42 14.66
N LEU A 78 -0.03 -6.79 14.02
CA LEU A 78 1.10 -6.16 14.70
C LEU A 78 0.64 -5.07 15.67
N ALA A 79 -0.31 -4.22 15.26
CA ALA A 79 -0.89 -3.18 16.10
C ALA A 79 -1.73 -3.72 17.29
N ALA A 80 -2.16 -4.98 17.21
CA ALA A 80 -2.82 -5.71 18.30
C ALA A 80 -1.84 -6.53 19.17
N GLY A 81 -0.56 -6.56 18.79
CA GLY A 81 0.51 -7.29 19.48
C GLY A 81 0.54 -8.79 19.14
N TYR A 82 0.10 -9.17 17.94
CA TYR A 82 0.18 -10.54 17.41
C TYR A 82 1.21 -10.63 16.28
N ALA A 83 1.63 -11.86 15.96
CA ALA A 83 2.54 -12.10 14.84
C ALA A 83 1.82 -11.90 13.49
N PRO A 84 2.53 -11.51 12.41
CA PRO A 84 1.97 -11.49 11.06
C PRO A 84 1.48 -12.88 10.65
N HIS A 85 0.31 -12.95 10.01
CA HIS A 85 -0.30 -14.19 9.57
C HIS A 85 -0.07 -14.45 8.07
N TYR A 86 0.05 -13.39 7.26
CA TYR A 86 0.17 -13.49 5.81
C TYR A 86 1.61 -13.19 5.37
N PRO A 87 2.40 -14.16 4.91
CA PRO A 87 3.76 -13.87 4.45
C PRO A 87 3.74 -12.97 3.20
N GLU A 88 4.58 -11.93 3.18
CA GLU A 88 4.84 -11.13 1.98
C GLU A 88 6.06 -11.69 1.25
N THR A 89 5.88 -12.10 0.00
CA THR A 89 6.98 -12.57 -0.85
C THR A 89 7.45 -11.41 -1.74
N PRO A 90 8.70 -10.93 -1.57
CA PRO A 90 9.25 -9.87 -2.39
C PRO A 90 9.22 -10.25 -3.87
N LEU A 91 9.00 -9.28 -4.77
CA LEU A 91 8.94 -9.60 -6.20
C LEU A 91 10.24 -10.26 -6.68
N ASP A 92 11.40 -9.86 -6.17
CA ASP A 92 12.75 -10.42 -6.45
C ASP A 92 13.00 -11.82 -5.88
N ASP A 93 12.05 -12.39 -5.14
CA ASP A 93 12.12 -13.76 -4.67
C ASP A 93 12.15 -14.75 -5.86
N PRO A 94 13.02 -15.78 -5.83
CA PRO A 94 13.08 -16.83 -6.85
C PRO A 94 11.72 -17.51 -7.09
N ALA A 95 10.87 -17.65 -6.07
CA ALA A 95 9.54 -18.23 -6.21
C ALA A 95 8.62 -17.45 -7.17
N LEU A 96 8.89 -16.15 -7.38
CA LEU A 96 8.11 -15.28 -8.26
C LEU A 96 8.79 -15.01 -9.61
N GLU A 97 9.82 -15.77 -9.97
CA GLU A 97 10.56 -15.60 -11.23
C GLU A 97 9.66 -15.63 -12.47
N VAL A 98 8.69 -16.56 -12.53
CA VAL A 98 7.74 -16.65 -13.65
C VAL A 98 6.86 -15.40 -13.76
N VAL A 99 6.44 -14.83 -12.63
CA VAL A 99 5.64 -13.61 -12.57
C VAL A 99 6.46 -12.42 -13.05
N ARG A 100 7.72 -12.28 -12.58
CA ARG A 100 8.65 -11.25 -13.02
C ARG A 100 8.86 -11.25 -14.54
N HIS A 101 9.17 -12.42 -15.11
CA HIS A 101 9.31 -12.57 -16.56
C HIS A 101 8.02 -12.26 -17.32
N GLY A 102 6.86 -12.57 -16.74
CA GLY A 102 5.56 -12.18 -17.28
C GLY A 102 5.41 -10.67 -17.36
N ILE A 103 5.71 -9.96 -16.27
CA ILE A 103 5.68 -8.49 -16.19
C ILE A 103 6.65 -7.87 -17.20
N GLU A 104 7.88 -8.36 -17.28
CA GLU A 104 8.89 -7.89 -18.24
C GLU A 104 8.43 -8.06 -19.69
N ARG A 105 7.88 -9.23 -20.06
CA ARG A 105 7.35 -9.43 -21.42
C ARG A 105 6.18 -8.52 -21.73
N LEU A 106 5.26 -8.36 -20.78
CA LEU A 106 4.10 -7.48 -20.94
C LEU A 106 4.54 -6.04 -21.17
N ILE A 107 5.42 -5.50 -20.32
CA ILE A 107 5.84 -4.11 -20.40
C ILE A 107 6.71 -3.81 -21.63
N SER A 108 7.54 -4.78 -22.07
CA SER A 108 8.27 -4.69 -23.33
C SER A 108 7.34 -4.71 -24.55
N GLY A 109 6.20 -5.39 -24.48
CA GLY A 109 5.19 -5.39 -25.54
C GLY A 109 4.56 -4.02 -25.81
N PHE A 110 4.66 -3.07 -24.87
CA PHE A 110 4.20 -1.70 -25.06
C PHE A 110 5.22 -0.81 -25.79
N GLU A 111 6.45 -1.26 -26.06
CA GLU A 111 7.42 -0.43 -26.78
C GLU A 111 6.92 -0.03 -28.19
N PRO A 112 7.14 1.23 -28.62
CA PRO A 112 7.92 2.29 -27.97
C PRO A 112 7.13 3.18 -26.98
N TYR A 113 5.86 2.87 -26.68
CA TYR A 113 5.05 3.67 -25.77
C TYR A 113 5.59 3.58 -24.33
N PRO A 114 5.80 4.71 -23.63
CA PRO A 114 6.25 4.73 -22.24
C PRO A 114 5.35 3.92 -21.30
N ALA A 115 5.92 2.97 -20.57
CA ALA A 115 5.21 2.18 -19.56
C ALA A 115 6.08 1.91 -18.33
N LEU A 116 5.45 1.96 -17.15
CA LEU A 116 6.01 1.59 -15.86
C LEU A 116 4.99 0.79 -15.06
N VAL A 117 5.49 -0.17 -14.28
CA VAL A 117 4.71 -0.97 -13.33
C VAL A 117 5.14 -0.53 -11.94
N VAL A 118 4.17 -0.28 -11.08
CA VAL A 118 4.40 0.16 -9.71
C VAL A 118 3.74 -0.79 -8.72
N ASP A 119 4.27 -0.84 -7.51
CA ASP A 119 3.61 -1.53 -6.40
C ASP A 119 2.58 -0.62 -5.69
N ALA A 120 2.02 -1.10 -4.58
CA ALA A 120 1.03 -0.36 -3.79
C ALA A 120 1.58 0.93 -3.16
N MET A 121 2.90 1.05 -3.00
CA MET A 121 3.54 2.26 -2.48
C MET A 121 3.97 3.21 -3.61
N TYR A 122 3.64 2.89 -4.86
CA TYR A 122 4.09 3.57 -6.07
C TYR A 122 5.58 3.42 -6.37
N ASP A 123 6.26 2.43 -5.78
CA ASP A 123 7.64 2.12 -6.14
C ASP A 123 7.65 1.38 -7.48
N VAL A 124 8.49 1.83 -8.40
CA VAL A 124 8.63 1.28 -9.75
C VAL A 124 9.30 -0.08 -9.65
N VAL A 125 8.58 -1.12 -10.07
CA VAL A 125 9.05 -2.51 -10.08
C VAL A 125 9.49 -2.98 -11.46
N ALA A 126 9.01 -2.33 -12.53
CA ALA A 126 9.48 -2.54 -13.90
C ALA A 126 9.24 -1.27 -14.75
N ALA A 127 10.10 -1.05 -15.73
CA ALA A 127 10.01 0.07 -16.67
C ALA A 127 10.51 -0.36 -18.05
N ASN A 128 9.83 0.07 -19.11
CA ASN A 128 10.30 -0.20 -20.48
C ASN A 128 11.24 0.89 -20.99
N ARG A 129 11.85 0.68 -22.16
CA ARG A 129 12.80 1.68 -22.70
C ARG A 129 12.12 3.00 -23.05
N GLY A 130 10.85 2.95 -23.47
CA GLY A 130 10.06 4.14 -23.81
C GLY A 130 9.97 5.13 -22.65
N VAL A 131 9.73 4.64 -21.42
CA VAL A 131 9.61 5.53 -20.25
C VAL A 131 10.95 6.08 -19.78
N MET A 132 12.04 5.34 -19.98
CA MET A 132 13.39 5.82 -19.63
C MET A 132 13.77 7.09 -20.40
N ALA A 133 13.27 7.26 -21.63
CA ALA A 133 13.46 8.50 -22.39
C ALA A 133 12.82 9.72 -21.73
N LEU A 134 11.71 9.54 -21.00
CA LEU A 134 11.06 10.65 -20.26
C LEU A 134 11.88 11.09 -19.04
N PHE A 135 12.77 10.23 -18.54
CA PHE A 135 13.61 10.50 -17.37
C PHE A 135 14.92 11.21 -17.72
N ASP A 136 15.19 11.45 -19.01
CA ASP A 136 16.41 12.15 -19.44
C ASP A 136 16.52 13.52 -18.74
N GLY A 137 17.70 13.86 -18.23
CA GLY A 137 17.92 15.09 -17.46
C GLY A 137 17.33 15.14 -16.04
N VAL A 138 16.71 14.07 -15.54
CA VAL A 138 16.34 13.96 -14.11
C VAL A 138 17.60 13.60 -13.29
N PRO A 139 17.84 14.25 -12.13
CA PRO A 139 18.97 13.92 -11.26
C PRO A 139 18.99 12.45 -10.85
N ARG A 140 20.18 11.82 -10.89
CA ARG A 140 20.38 10.41 -10.49
C ARG A 140 19.84 10.08 -9.09
N ALA A 141 19.92 11.01 -8.15
CA ALA A 141 19.40 10.84 -6.79
C ALA A 141 17.88 10.59 -6.74
N LEU A 142 17.13 11.01 -7.77
CA LEU A 142 15.70 10.73 -7.91
C LEU A 142 15.40 9.45 -8.69
N LEU A 143 16.39 8.90 -9.40
CA LEU A 143 16.27 7.66 -10.19
C LEU A 143 16.85 6.43 -9.49
N THR A 144 17.49 6.63 -8.32
CA THR A 144 18.11 5.53 -7.55
C THR A 144 17.01 4.77 -6.79
N PRO A 145 16.98 3.42 -6.86
CA PRO A 145 16.02 2.63 -6.10
C PRO A 145 16.04 2.90 -4.58
N PRO A 146 14.89 2.83 -3.89
CA PRO A 146 13.55 2.64 -4.43
C PRO A 146 13.09 3.87 -5.23
N LEU A 147 12.70 3.63 -6.49
CA LEU A 147 12.26 4.66 -7.42
C LEU A 147 10.75 4.85 -7.27
N ASN A 148 10.33 5.86 -6.52
CA ASN A 148 8.92 6.12 -6.33
C ASN A 148 8.35 7.00 -7.46
N ALA A 149 7.34 6.50 -8.19
CA ALA A 149 6.75 7.20 -9.34
C ALA A 149 6.08 8.51 -8.95
N VAL A 150 5.40 8.57 -7.79
CA VAL A 150 4.74 9.79 -7.31
C VAL A 150 5.78 10.83 -6.93
N ARG A 151 6.82 10.45 -6.18
CA ARG A 151 7.95 11.34 -5.85
C ARG A 151 8.63 11.85 -7.12
N LEU A 152 8.97 10.97 -8.06
CA LEU A 152 9.60 11.35 -9.32
C LEU A 152 8.76 12.39 -10.08
N THR A 153 7.45 12.21 -10.09
CA THR A 153 6.55 13.05 -10.89
C THR A 153 6.23 14.39 -10.23
N LEU A 154 6.20 14.45 -8.89
CA LEU A 154 5.87 15.67 -8.14
C LEU A 154 7.09 16.46 -7.64
N HIS A 155 8.29 15.86 -7.63
CA HIS A 155 9.48 16.53 -7.11
C HIS A 155 9.88 17.72 -8.01
N PRO A 156 10.27 18.89 -7.46
CA PRO A 156 10.64 20.07 -8.25
C PRO A 156 11.82 19.86 -9.20
N GLN A 157 12.74 18.95 -8.86
CA GLN A 157 13.86 18.55 -9.73
C GLN A 157 13.55 17.29 -10.55
N GLY A 158 12.35 16.72 -10.41
CA GLY A 158 11.89 15.55 -11.14
C GLY A 158 11.15 15.95 -12.41
N LEU A 159 10.01 15.29 -12.67
CA LEU A 159 9.20 15.56 -13.86
C LEU A 159 8.23 16.74 -13.67
N ALA A 160 8.04 17.24 -12.44
CA ALA A 160 7.07 18.28 -12.14
C ALA A 160 7.20 19.54 -13.04
N PRO A 161 8.40 20.09 -13.32
CA PRO A 161 8.55 21.24 -14.20
C PRO A 161 8.18 20.98 -15.67
N ARG A 162 8.10 19.71 -16.07
CA ARG A 162 7.81 19.28 -17.45
C ARG A 162 6.31 19.09 -17.69
N ILE A 163 5.50 19.06 -16.63
CA ILE A 163 4.06 18.85 -16.71
C ILE A 163 3.37 20.21 -16.82
N ARG A 164 2.83 20.52 -18.00
CA ARG A 164 2.15 21.80 -18.28
C ARG A 164 0.97 22.07 -17.34
N ASN A 165 0.16 21.06 -17.06
CA ASN A 165 -1.04 21.15 -16.21
C ASN A 165 -0.83 20.52 -14.83
N LEU A 166 0.35 20.69 -14.22
CA LEU A 166 0.73 20.02 -12.97
C LEU A 166 -0.32 20.17 -11.85
N ARG A 167 -0.96 21.34 -11.74
CA ARG A 167 -1.98 21.60 -10.69
C ARG A 167 -3.20 20.70 -10.83
N GLU A 168 -3.69 20.53 -12.06
CA GLU A 168 -4.81 19.65 -12.38
C GLU A 168 -4.39 18.20 -12.20
N TRP A 169 -3.25 17.84 -12.82
CA TRP A 169 -2.73 16.47 -12.80
C TRP A 169 -2.52 15.94 -11.37
N ARG A 170 -1.91 16.73 -10.48
CA ARG A 170 -1.68 16.30 -9.09
C ARG A 170 -2.97 16.18 -8.27
N GLY A 171 -4.05 16.82 -8.70
CA GLY A 171 -5.37 16.70 -8.06
C GLY A 171 -5.86 15.26 -8.11
N HIS A 172 -5.69 14.60 -9.26
CA HIS A 172 -6.06 13.19 -9.46
C HIS A 172 -5.24 12.19 -8.64
N LEU A 173 -4.11 12.59 -8.04
CA LEU A 173 -3.32 11.74 -7.16
C LEU A 173 -3.74 11.80 -5.69
N LEU A 174 -4.54 12.81 -5.31
CA LEU A 174 -4.87 13.14 -3.92
C LEU A 174 -6.37 12.95 -3.60
N GLU A 175 -7.16 12.51 -4.57
CA GLU A 175 -8.57 12.12 -4.45
C GLU A 175 -8.71 10.62 -4.13
#